data_AF-A0A8S1NBA0-F1
#
_entry.id   AF-A0A8S1NBA0-F1
#
_cell.length_a   1.000
_cell.length_b   1.000
_cell.length_c   1.000
_cell.angle_alpha   90.00
_cell.angle_beta   90.00
_cell.angle_gamma   90.00
#
_symmetry.space_group_name_H-M   'P 1'
#
loop_
_entity.id
_entity.type
_entity.pdbx_description
1 polymer ?
#
loop_
_entity_poly.entity_id
_entity_poly.type
_entity_poly.pdbx_seq_one_letter_code
_entity_poly.pdbx_strand_id
1 'polypeptide(L)'
;MNLSSIGELHPKVQLVHQELGDLFPNLQGQYIMMPDQSIFFGQTLNGKRNGQGKQHWQKEGNFLEGTWIDNQLNGRARMIYPNGDYFDGNFVNNIANGIGKFVNSRKEVRGFWLNNKLIGEGTEIRKNGTIYVGQFQDGKIHGQGKFEFANGCVYKGNVYKGKMHGNGELIFNDNTRYVGEFRNNCIQGSGIYEASIPIQGWFHSKYEHQTIFLYFFRQETPVLIDNQDCALIQKQLSTFFD
;
A
#
# COMPACT_ATOMS: atom_id res chain seq x y z
N MET A 1 -32.62 19.85 -8.75
CA MET A 1 -33.17 20.40 -10.01
C MET A 1 -32.62 19.57 -11.15
N ASN A 2 -33.48 19.09 -12.05
CA ASN A 2 -33.09 18.35 -13.25
C ASN A 2 -32.60 19.39 -14.28
N LEU A 3 -31.32 19.37 -14.63
CA LEU A 3 -30.73 20.36 -15.56
C LEU A 3 -30.64 19.70 -16.94
N SER A 4 -31.77 19.62 -17.63
CA SER A 4 -31.96 18.73 -18.78
C SER A 4 -31.82 19.40 -20.17
N SER A 5 -31.15 20.54 -20.30
CA SER A 5 -30.89 21.12 -21.63
C SER A 5 -29.49 21.71 -21.75
N ILE A 6 -28.75 21.19 -22.73
CA ILE A 6 -27.38 21.58 -23.11
C ILE A 6 -27.25 23.09 -23.40
N GLY A 7 -28.35 23.81 -23.63
CA GLY A 7 -28.36 25.24 -23.97
C GLY A 7 -28.21 26.22 -22.80
N GLU A 8 -28.46 25.82 -21.55
CA GLU A 8 -28.32 26.71 -20.38
C GLU A 8 -27.87 25.92 -19.15
N LEU A 9 -26.74 25.22 -19.27
CA LEU A 9 -26.10 24.65 -18.10
C LEU A 9 -25.73 25.82 -17.15
N HIS A 10 -26.19 25.75 -15.90
CA HIS A 10 -25.78 26.67 -14.83
C HIS A 10 -24.24 26.81 -14.84
N PRO A 11 -23.64 28.00 -14.60
CA PRO A 11 -22.19 28.23 -14.79
C PRO A 11 -21.29 27.21 -14.07
N LYS A 12 -21.68 26.77 -12.87
CA LYS A 12 -20.98 25.71 -12.11
C LYS A 12 -20.98 24.35 -12.83
N VAL A 13 -22.03 24.04 -13.60
CA VAL A 13 -22.16 22.81 -14.37
C VAL A 13 -21.37 22.89 -15.68
N GLN A 14 -21.24 24.07 -16.29
CA GLN A 14 -20.36 24.27 -17.45
C GLN A 14 -18.89 24.02 -17.11
N LEU A 15 -18.41 24.58 -15.99
CA LEU A 15 -17.05 24.35 -15.50
C LEU A 15 -16.78 22.86 -15.26
N VAL A 16 -17.71 22.17 -14.58
CA VAL A 16 -17.58 20.73 -14.34
C VAL A 16 -17.70 19.92 -15.63
N HIS A 17 -18.57 20.29 -16.57
CA HIS A 17 -18.62 19.62 -17.87
C HIS A 17 -17.28 19.72 -18.60
N GLN A 18 -16.60 20.86 -18.55
CA GLN A 18 -15.27 21.04 -19.13
C GLN A 18 -14.23 20.16 -18.41
N GLU A 19 -14.14 20.22 -17.08
CA GLU A 19 -13.21 19.41 -16.29
C GLU A 19 -13.43 17.90 -16.48
N LEU A 20 -14.70 17.48 -16.54
CA LEU A 20 -15.07 16.10 -16.82
C LEU A 20 -14.83 15.72 -18.29
N GLY A 21 -14.98 16.66 -19.22
CA GLY A 21 -14.71 16.46 -20.63
C GLY A 21 -13.23 16.26 -20.91
N ASP A 22 -12.37 17.06 -20.26
CA ASP A 22 -10.90 16.92 -20.31
C ASP A 22 -10.43 15.56 -19.77
N LEU A 23 -11.10 15.06 -18.73
CA LEU A 23 -10.81 13.75 -18.15
C LEU A 23 -11.51 12.59 -18.90
N PHE A 24 -12.65 12.82 -19.55
CA PHE A 24 -13.54 11.80 -20.13
C PHE A 24 -14.25 12.31 -21.40
N PRO A 25 -13.63 12.25 -22.58
CA PRO A 25 -14.07 12.98 -23.77
C PRO A 25 -15.39 12.53 -24.46
N ASN A 26 -16.23 11.69 -23.84
CA ASN A 26 -17.48 11.15 -24.43
C ASN A 26 -18.65 11.07 -23.42
N LEU A 27 -18.94 12.16 -22.73
CA LEU A 27 -19.97 12.21 -21.70
C LEU A 27 -21.40 12.11 -22.29
N GLN A 28 -22.15 11.06 -21.93
CA GLN A 28 -23.61 10.94 -22.15
C GLN A 28 -24.33 10.70 -20.81
N GLY A 29 -25.40 11.45 -20.51
CA GLY A 29 -26.11 11.36 -19.23
C GLY A 29 -26.82 12.65 -18.81
N GLN A 30 -27.45 12.62 -17.62
CA GLN A 30 -28.12 13.78 -17.03
C GLN A 30 -27.25 14.44 -15.96
N TYR A 31 -27.34 15.76 -15.85
CA TYR A 31 -26.75 16.53 -14.75
C TYR A 31 -27.72 16.66 -13.58
N ILE A 32 -27.27 16.27 -12.39
CA ILE A 32 -28.01 16.45 -11.14
C ILE A 32 -27.10 17.18 -10.15
N MET A 33 -27.59 18.31 -9.62
CA MET A 33 -27.02 18.90 -8.42
C MET A 33 -27.54 18.14 -7.20
N MET A 34 -26.62 17.57 -6.43
CA MET A 34 -26.90 16.77 -5.24
C MET A 34 -27.14 17.68 -4.02
N PRO A 35 -27.77 17.18 -2.94
CA PRO A 35 -27.99 17.96 -1.72
C PRO A 35 -26.70 18.50 -1.06
N ASP A 36 -25.59 17.78 -1.22
CA ASP A 36 -24.26 18.19 -0.76
C ASP A 36 -23.58 19.22 -1.71
N GLN A 37 -24.32 19.73 -2.71
CA GLN A 37 -23.87 20.65 -3.76
C GLN A 37 -22.84 20.07 -4.74
N SER A 38 -22.53 18.78 -4.64
CA SER A 38 -21.77 18.10 -5.68
C SER A 38 -22.59 17.96 -6.96
N ILE A 39 -21.90 17.81 -8.08
CA ILE A 39 -22.52 17.64 -9.39
C ILE A 39 -22.34 16.19 -9.79
N PHE A 40 -23.46 15.51 -10.03
CA PHE A 40 -23.51 14.19 -10.63
C PHE A 40 -23.81 14.30 -12.12
N PHE A 41 -23.15 13.46 -12.91
CA PHE A 41 -23.40 13.26 -14.33
C PHE A 41 -23.52 11.77 -14.64
N GLY A 42 -24.67 11.32 -15.11
CA GLY A 42 -24.83 9.91 -15.49
C GLY A 42 -26.27 9.45 -15.61
N GLN A 43 -26.45 8.14 -15.44
CA GLN A 43 -27.73 7.46 -15.51
C GLN A 43 -28.53 7.65 -14.22
N THR A 44 -29.85 7.77 -14.37
CA THR A 44 -30.77 8.04 -13.27
C THR A 44 -32.02 7.16 -13.42
N LEU A 45 -32.61 6.76 -12.30
CA LEU A 45 -33.89 6.07 -12.24
C LEU A 45 -34.71 6.67 -11.11
N ASN A 46 -35.93 7.14 -11.41
CA ASN A 46 -36.82 7.78 -10.44
C ASN A 46 -36.15 8.93 -9.65
N GLY A 47 -35.32 9.72 -10.33
CA GLY A 47 -34.58 10.84 -9.72
C GLY A 47 -33.42 10.43 -8.81
N LYS A 48 -33.09 9.15 -8.71
CA LYS A 48 -31.90 8.64 -8.01
C LYS A 48 -30.81 8.27 -9.00
N ARG A 49 -29.55 8.36 -8.58
CA ARG A 49 -28.40 7.83 -9.34
C ARG A 49 -28.55 6.31 -9.45
N ASN A 50 -28.58 5.80 -10.68
CA ASN A 50 -28.78 4.39 -10.96
C ASN A 50 -28.11 4.05 -12.30
N GLY A 51 -27.21 3.08 -12.32
CA GLY A 51 -26.35 2.77 -13.46
C GLY A 51 -24.98 3.46 -13.39
N GLN A 52 -24.35 3.71 -14.54
CA GLN A 52 -23.03 4.37 -14.59
C GLN A 52 -23.15 5.88 -14.34
N GLY A 53 -22.20 6.45 -13.62
CA GLY A 53 -22.14 7.89 -13.44
C GLY A 53 -20.88 8.40 -12.77
N LYS A 54 -20.68 9.71 -12.90
CA LYS A 54 -19.56 10.48 -12.42
C LYS A 54 -20.04 11.53 -11.42
N GLN A 55 -19.26 11.82 -10.39
CA GLN A 55 -19.57 12.83 -9.40
C GLN A 55 -18.34 13.67 -9.09
N HIS A 56 -18.53 14.98 -9.05
CA HIS A 56 -17.51 15.94 -8.70
C HIS A 56 -17.97 16.75 -7.48
N TRP A 57 -17.16 16.74 -6.42
CA TRP A 57 -17.37 17.52 -5.21
C TRP A 57 -16.54 18.80 -5.28
N GLN A 58 -17.13 19.89 -5.77
CA GLN A 58 -16.37 21.10 -6.14
C GLN A 58 -15.63 21.77 -4.97
N LYS A 59 -16.15 21.63 -3.75
CA LYS A 59 -15.53 22.21 -2.55
C LYS A 59 -14.31 21.41 -2.11
N GLU A 60 -14.44 20.09 -2.12
CA GLU A 60 -13.38 19.19 -1.70
C GLU A 60 -12.37 18.92 -2.82
N GLY A 61 -12.77 19.02 -4.09
CA GLY A 61 -11.97 18.62 -5.26
C GLY A 61 -11.95 17.12 -5.55
N ASN A 62 -12.80 16.33 -4.88
CA ASN A 62 -12.89 14.89 -5.13
C ASN A 62 -13.63 14.62 -6.44
N PHE A 63 -13.13 13.63 -7.19
CA PHE A 63 -13.79 13.10 -8.36
C PHE A 63 -14.08 11.61 -8.19
N LEU A 64 -15.27 11.17 -8.58
CA LEU A 64 -15.62 9.76 -8.58
C LEU A 64 -16.30 9.34 -9.87
N GLU A 65 -15.91 8.20 -10.41
CA GLU A 65 -16.63 7.49 -11.46
C GLU A 65 -17.02 6.11 -10.96
N GLY A 66 -18.26 5.68 -11.17
CA GLY A 66 -18.67 4.35 -10.74
C GLY A 66 -20.07 3.94 -11.10
N THR A 67 -20.43 2.74 -10.63
CA THR A 67 -21.76 2.17 -10.75
C THR A 67 -22.60 2.48 -9.52
N TRP A 68 -23.83 2.91 -9.74
CA TRP A 68 -24.77 3.38 -8.73
C TRP A 68 -26.03 2.52 -8.71
N ILE A 69 -26.54 2.25 -7.53
CA ILE A 69 -27.87 1.67 -7.31
C ILE A 69 -28.52 2.50 -6.21
N ASP A 70 -29.65 3.14 -6.52
CA ASP A 70 -30.42 3.94 -5.57
C ASP A 70 -29.59 4.94 -4.74
N ASN A 71 -28.79 5.77 -5.43
CA ASN A 71 -27.86 6.73 -4.83
C ASN A 71 -26.67 6.15 -4.08
N GLN A 72 -26.44 4.84 -4.10
CA GLN A 72 -25.30 4.21 -3.44
C GLN A 72 -24.35 3.59 -4.46
N LEU A 73 -23.04 3.74 -4.25
CA LEU A 73 -22.04 3.05 -5.04
C LEU A 73 -22.11 1.55 -4.80
N ASN A 74 -22.31 0.82 -5.88
CA ASN A 74 -22.45 -0.62 -5.90
C ASN A 74 -21.82 -1.13 -7.20
N GLY A 75 -20.76 -1.94 -7.09
CA GLY A 75 -19.97 -2.39 -8.22
C GLY A 75 -18.60 -1.72 -8.30
N ARG A 76 -18.04 -1.55 -9.50
CA ARG A 76 -16.73 -0.92 -9.68
C ARG A 76 -16.84 0.60 -9.61
N ALA A 77 -15.88 1.24 -8.96
CA ALA A 77 -15.72 2.67 -8.97
C ALA A 77 -14.25 3.09 -8.79
N ARG A 78 -13.93 4.29 -9.28
CA ARG A 78 -12.66 4.98 -9.10
C ARG A 78 -12.89 6.32 -8.42
N MET A 79 -12.31 6.50 -7.22
CA MET A 79 -12.27 7.75 -6.47
C MET A 79 -10.89 8.40 -6.65
N ILE A 80 -10.85 9.66 -7.06
CA ILE A 80 -9.65 10.46 -7.21
C ILE A 80 -9.74 11.62 -6.20
N TYR A 81 -8.71 11.75 -5.38
CA TYR A 81 -8.58 12.78 -4.36
C TYR A 81 -7.83 14.00 -4.91
N PRO A 82 -7.95 15.18 -4.27
CA PRO A 82 -7.37 16.43 -4.79
C PRO A 82 -5.85 16.42 -4.86
N ASN A 83 -5.22 15.59 -4.02
CA ASN A 83 -3.78 15.39 -4.00
C ASN A 83 -3.28 14.42 -5.08
N GLY A 84 -4.17 13.91 -5.94
CA GLY A 84 -3.86 12.95 -6.99
C GLY A 84 -3.84 11.49 -6.52
N ASP A 85 -4.02 11.23 -5.21
CA ASP A 85 -4.23 9.86 -4.73
C ASP A 85 -5.51 9.31 -5.34
N TYR A 86 -5.59 8.00 -5.54
CA TYR A 86 -6.83 7.39 -6.01
C TYR A 86 -7.05 5.99 -5.46
N PHE A 87 -8.32 5.63 -5.34
CA PHE A 87 -8.79 4.28 -5.11
C PHE A 87 -9.54 3.78 -6.35
N ASP A 88 -9.26 2.57 -6.79
CA ASP A 88 -9.97 1.89 -7.89
C ASP A 88 -10.32 0.48 -7.42
N GLY A 89 -11.62 0.21 -7.24
CA GLY A 89 -12.04 -1.04 -6.60
C GLY A 89 -13.53 -1.30 -6.63
N ASN A 90 -13.90 -2.40 -5.98
CA ASN A 90 -15.29 -2.80 -5.76
C ASN A 90 -15.89 -2.09 -4.53
N PHE A 91 -17.16 -1.71 -4.66
CA PHE A 91 -17.95 -1.06 -3.63
C PHE A 91 -19.26 -1.81 -3.42
N VAL A 92 -19.72 -1.84 -2.17
CA VAL A 92 -21.05 -2.25 -1.76
C VAL A 92 -21.58 -1.17 -0.84
N ASN A 93 -22.71 -0.55 -1.20
CA ASN A 93 -23.36 0.52 -0.45
C ASN A 93 -22.42 1.66 -0.01
N ASN A 94 -21.61 2.19 -0.94
CA ASN A 94 -20.60 3.24 -0.71
C ASN A 94 -19.35 2.81 0.08
N ILE A 95 -19.23 1.53 0.43
CA ILE A 95 -18.10 1.02 1.20
C ILE A 95 -17.24 0.13 0.30
N ALA A 96 -15.94 0.37 0.23
CA ALA A 96 -15.01 -0.47 -0.50
C ALA A 96 -15.02 -1.89 0.07
N ASN A 97 -15.44 -2.84 -0.77
CA ASN A 97 -15.65 -4.24 -0.45
C ASN A 97 -15.37 -5.08 -1.70
N GLY A 98 -14.33 -5.92 -1.65
CA GLY A 98 -13.84 -6.72 -2.77
C GLY A 98 -12.45 -6.29 -3.24
N ILE A 99 -12.08 -6.67 -4.46
CA ILE A 99 -10.74 -6.38 -5.00
C ILE A 99 -10.59 -4.89 -5.32
N GLY A 100 -9.47 -4.30 -4.91
CA GLY A 100 -9.20 -2.89 -5.14
C GLY A 100 -7.73 -2.53 -5.04
N LYS A 101 -7.43 -1.33 -5.50
CA LYS A 101 -6.10 -0.73 -5.53
C LYS A 101 -6.15 0.70 -5.03
N PHE A 102 -5.27 1.05 -4.12
CA PHE A 102 -5.05 2.43 -3.68
C PHE A 102 -3.65 2.89 -4.09
N VAL A 103 -3.55 4.09 -4.63
CA VAL A 103 -2.28 4.70 -5.07
C VAL A 103 -2.16 6.08 -4.45
N ASN A 104 -0.98 6.37 -3.88
CA ASN A 104 -0.58 7.71 -3.48
C ASN A 104 0.84 8.03 -3.95
N SER A 105 1.33 9.22 -3.60
CA SER A 105 2.68 9.69 -3.96
C SER A 105 3.84 8.79 -3.48
N ARG A 106 3.61 7.90 -2.51
CA ARG A 106 4.63 7.04 -1.89
C ARG A 106 4.54 5.59 -2.33
N LYS A 107 3.34 5.07 -2.59
CA LYS A 107 3.12 3.65 -2.81
C LYS A 107 1.80 3.36 -3.54
N GLU A 108 1.75 2.17 -4.09
CA GLU A 108 0.56 1.49 -4.55
C GLU A 108 0.30 0.27 -3.66
N VAL A 109 -0.94 0.05 -3.25
CA VAL A 109 -1.37 -1.14 -2.50
C VAL A 109 -2.55 -1.81 -3.20
N ARG A 110 -2.49 -3.13 -3.36
CA ARG A 110 -3.49 -3.96 -4.05
C ARG A 110 -3.89 -5.14 -3.15
N GLY A 111 -5.16 -5.53 -3.22
CA GLY A 111 -5.65 -6.76 -2.59
C GLY A 111 -7.14 -6.70 -2.29
N PHE A 112 -7.57 -7.46 -1.30
CA PHE A 112 -8.98 -7.52 -0.89
C PHE A 112 -9.31 -6.48 0.17
N TRP A 113 -10.34 -5.68 -0.09
CA TRP A 113 -10.82 -4.64 0.80
C TRP A 113 -12.11 -5.10 1.48
N LEU A 114 -12.21 -4.91 2.78
CA LEU A 114 -13.42 -5.14 3.56
C LEU A 114 -13.64 -3.93 4.45
N ASN A 115 -14.81 -3.32 4.37
CA ASN A 115 -15.14 -2.14 5.17
C ASN A 115 -14.08 -1.01 5.07
N ASN A 116 -13.66 -0.68 3.84
CA ASN A 116 -12.63 0.32 3.54
C ASN A 116 -11.21 -0.01 4.04
N LYS A 117 -10.94 -1.25 4.48
CA LYS A 117 -9.62 -1.67 4.92
C LYS A 117 -9.11 -2.83 4.07
N LEU A 118 -7.85 -2.75 3.65
CA LEU A 118 -7.14 -3.87 3.03
C LEU A 118 -6.92 -4.97 4.08
N ILE A 119 -7.30 -6.20 3.74
CA ILE A 119 -7.20 -7.38 4.60
C ILE A 119 -6.70 -8.59 3.81
N GLY A 120 -6.14 -9.58 4.53
CA GLY A 120 -5.67 -10.82 3.93
C GLY A 120 -4.46 -10.60 3.03
N GLU A 121 -4.32 -11.41 1.98
CA GLU A 121 -3.20 -11.31 1.05
C GLU A 121 -3.28 -10.05 0.18
N GLY A 122 -2.14 -9.39 -0.01
CA GLY A 122 -2.03 -8.21 -0.86
C GLY A 122 -0.60 -7.93 -1.29
N THR A 123 -0.45 -6.85 -2.06
CA THR A 123 0.84 -6.37 -2.56
C THR A 123 0.97 -4.88 -2.29
N GLU A 124 2.11 -4.45 -1.76
CA GLU A 124 2.50 -3.05 -1.64
C GLU A 124 3.75 -2.80 -2.49
N ILE A 125 3.68 -1.85 -3.43
CA ILE A 125 4.80 -1.39 -4.25
C ILE A 125 5.13 0.03 -3.83
N ARG A 126 6.32 0.24 -3.29
CA ARG A 126 6.79 1.56 -2.85
C ARG A 126 7.55 2.26 -3.97
N LYS A 127 7.48 3.58 -3.99
CA LYS A 127 8.19 4.43 -4.98
C LYS A 127 9.71 4.26 -4.93
N ASN A 128 10.27 3.86 -3.78
CA ASN A 128 11.69 3.57 -3.64
C ASN A 128 12.11 2.23 -4.30
N GLY A 129 11.18 1.46 -4.90
CA GLY A 129 11.45 0.16 -5.51
C GLY A 129 11.23 -1.04 -4.59
N THR A 130 10.94 -0.83 -3.30
CA THR A 130 10.62 -1.94 -2.39
C THR A 130 9.24 -2.51 -2.70
N ILE A 131 9.16 -3.84 -2.80
CA ILE A 131 7.92 -4.60 -3.01
C ILE A 131 7.66 -5.44 -1.77
N TYR A 132 6.40 -5.47 -1.32
CA TYR A 132 5.92 -6.39 -0.30
C TYR A 132 4.80 -7.25 -0.87
N VAL A 133 4.83 -8.55 -0.59
CA VAL A 133 3.75 -9.49 -0.87
C VAL A 133 3.47 -10.27 0.40
N GLY A 134 2.22 -10.28 0.86
CA GLY A 134 1.81 -11.05 2.03
C GLY A 134 0.59 -10.48 2.71
N GLN A 135 0.47 -10.79 4.00
CA GLN A 135 -0.73 -10.52 4.78
C GLN A 135 -0.86 -9.06 5.22
N PHE A 136 -2.11 -8.59 5.23
CA PHE A 136 -2.58 -7.31 5.72
C PHE A 136 -3.68 -7.52 6.77
N GLN A 137 -3.64 -6.70 7.82
CA GLN A 137 -4.70 -6.60 8.81
C GLN A 137 -5.00 -5.12 9.05
N ASP A 138 -6.27 -4.75 8.95
CA ASP A 138 -6.73 -3.37 9.13
C ASP A 138 -5.94 -2.33 8.32
N GLY A 139 -5.61 -2.66 7.07
CA GLY A 139 -4.85 -1.79 6.17
C GLY A 139 -3.33 -1.74 6.45
N LYS A 140 -2.81 -2.57 7.36
CA LYS A 140 -1.40 -2.61 7.72
C LYS A 140 -0.80 -3.97 7.40
N ILE A 141 0.43 -3.96 6.90
CA ILE A 141 1.25 -5.17 6.73
C ILE A 141 1.38 -5.89 8.09
N HIS A 142 0.92 -7.13 8.16
CA HIS A 142 0.89 -7.92 9.40
C HIS A 142 0.69 -9.41 9.06
N GLY A 143 1.45 -10.30 9.71
CA GLY A 143 1.33 -11.75 9.55
C GLY A 143 2.55 -12.31 8.85
N GLN A 144 2.38 -13.20 7.89
CA GLN A 144 3.45 -13.69 7.03
C GLN A 144 3.60 -12.84 5.78
N GLY A 145 4.83 -12.62 5.32
CA GLY A 145 5.06 -11.93 4.05
C GLY A 145 6.51 -11.93 3.59
N LYS A 146 6.70 -11.37 2.39
CA LYS A 146 7.98 -11.22 1.71
C LYS A 146 8.21 -9.75 1.37
N PHE A 147 9.36 -9.22 1.73
CA PHE A 147 9.87 -7.94 1.22
C PHE A 147 10.98 -8.21 0.20
N GLU A 148 10.91 -7.54 -0.95
CA GLU A 148 12.00 -7.40 -1.90
C GLU A 148 12.43 -5.93 -1.85
N PHE A 149 13.65 -5.68 -1.39
CA PHE A 149 14.18 -4.34 -1.18
C PHE A 149 14.87 -3.82 -2.44
N ALA A 150 14.97 -2.51 -2.56
CA ALA A 150 15.56 -1.86 -3.74
C ALA A 150 17.05 -2.15 -3.93
N ASN A 151 17.76 -2.50 -2.84
CA ASN A 151 19.15 -2.93 -2.86
C ASN A 151 19.33 -4.42 -3.27
N GLY A 152 18.25 -5.12 -3.62
CA GLY A 152 18.26 -6.53 -4.01
C GLY A 152 18.15 -7.52 -2.84
N CYS A 153 18.18 -7.05 -1.59
CA CYS A 153 17.94 -7.91 -0.44
C CYS A 153 16.49 -8.41 -0.43
N VAL A 154 16.26 -9.60 0.13
CA VAL A 154 14.93 -10.21 0.23
C VAL A 154 14.70 -10.72 1.65
N TYR A 155 13.61 -10.29 2.27
CA TYR A 155 13.15 -10.86 3.54
C TYR A 155 11.92 -11.74 3.31
N LYS A 156 11.85 -12.88 3.99
CA LYS A 156 10.66 -13.74 4.09
C LYS A 156 10.43 -14.12 5.54
N GLY A 157 9.24 -13.87 6.06
CA GLY A 157 8.88 -14.32 7.40
C GLY A 157 7.78 -13.50 8.03
N ASN A 158 7.79 -13.51 9.35
CA ASN A 158 6.81 -12.79 10.14
C ASN A 158 7.01 -11.27 10.05
N VAL A 159 5.91 -10.53 9.96
CA VAL A 159 5.89 -9.08 9.91
C VAL A 159 4.84 -8.54 10.86
N TYR A 160 5.18 -7.47 11.57
CA TYR A 160 4.29 -6.80 12.51
C TYR A 160 4.26 -5.31 12.23
N LYS A 161 3.08 -4.79 11.84
CA LYS A 161 2.86 -3.37 11.49
C LYS A 161 3.91 -2.84 10.49
N GLY A 162 4.21 -3.63 9.46
CA GLY A 162 5.16 -3.28 8.40
C GLY A 162 6.63 -3.42 8.75
N LYS A 163 6.98 -4.05 9.88
CA LYS A 163 8.36 -4.32 10.27
C LYS A 163 8.62 -5.83 10.30
N MET A 164 9.81 -6.26 9.90
CA MET A 164 10.29 -7.64 10.09
C MET A 164 10.30 -7.94 11.60
N HIS A 165 9.72 -9.08 11.98
CA HIS A 165 9.47 -9.41 13.39
C HIS A 165 9.35 -10.92 13.55
N GLY A 166 9.71 -11.51 14.69
CA GLY A 166 9.66 -12.98 14.87
C GLY A 166 10.60 -13.71 13.92
N ASN A 167 10.30 -14.96 13.59
CA ASN A 167 11.17 -15.77 12.73
C ASN A 167 11.07 -15.37 11.26
N GLY A 168 12.22 -15.31 10.58
CA GLY A 168 12.32 -15.09 9.15
C GLY A 168 13.70 -15.43 8.56
N GLU A 169 13.80 -15.25 7.24
CA GLU A 169 15.00 -15.39 6.41
C GLU A 169 15.26 -14.03 5.74
N LEU A 170 16.45 -13.46 5.92
CA LEU A 170 16.94 -12.30 5.18
C LEU A 170 18.07 -12.75 4.26
N ILE A 171 17.85 -12.64 2.95
CA ILE A 171 18.81 -12.94 1.89
C ILE A 171 19.43 -11.61 1.44
N PHE A 172 20.75 -11.53 1.47
CA PHE A 172 21.51 -10.36 1.04
C PHE A 172 21.74 -10.39 -0.49
N ASN A 173 22.16 -9.25 -1.04
CA ASN A 173 22.39 -9.10 -2.48
C ASN A 173 23.48 -10.02 -3.05
N ASP A 174 24.38 -10.53 -2.22
CA ASP A 174 25.42 -11.49 -2.58
C ASP A 174 24.99 -12.96 -2.40
N ASN A 175 23.71 -13.19 -2.08
CA ASN A 175 23.08 -14.49 -1.80
C ASN A 175 23.48 -15.16 -0.47
N THR A 176 24.29 -14.52 0.37
CA THR A 176 24.37 -14.94 1.77
C THR A 176 23.02 -14.72 2.45
N ARG A 177 22.74 -15.42 3.55
CA ARG A 177 21.47 -15.24 4.27
C ARG A 177 21.59 -15.40 5.77
N TYR A 178 20.73 -14.71 6.48
CA TYR A 178 20.47 -14.92 7.89
C TYR A 178 19.10 -15.55 8.08
N VAL A 179 19.04 -16.65 8.83
CA VAL A 179 17.81 -17.31 9.24
C VAL A 179 17.73 -17.26 10.76
N GLY A 180 16.67 -16.64 11.30
CA GLY A 180 16.51 -16.54 12.74
C GLY A 180 15.46 -15.53 13.15
N GLU A 181 15.61 -15.03 14.37
CA GLU A 181 14.68 -14.10 14.98
C GLU A 181 14.95 -12.63 14.59
N PHE A 182 13.87 -11.86 14.45
CA PHE A 182 13.85 -10.45 14.14
C PHE A 182 12.97 -9.68 15.13
N ARG A 183 13.30 -8.42 15.39
CA ARG A 183 12.47 -7.50 16.17
C ARG A 183 12.55 -6.09 15.60
N ASN A 184 11.44 -5.60 15.08
CA ASN A 184 11.31 -4.23 14.56
C ASN A 184 12.34 -3.90 13.47
N ASN A 185 12.48 -4.78 12.49
CA ASN A 185 13.50 -4.79 11.44
C ASN A 185 14.89 -5.24 11.88
N CYS A 186 15.24 -5.25 13.17
CA CYS A 186 16.56 -5.70 13.61
C CYS A 186 16.65 -7.23 13.69
N ILE A 187 17.81 -7.80 13.37
CA ILE A 187 18.16 -9.17 13.75
C ILE A 187 18.31 -9.23 15.26
N GLN A 188 17.66 -10.20 15.91
CA GLN A 188 17.73 -10.32 17.36
C GLN A 188 17.33 -11.73 17.79
N GLY A 189 18.13 -12.39 18.62
CA GLY A 189 17.83 -13.73 19.13
C GLY A 189 18.72 -14.79 18.51
N SER A 190 18.29 -16.04 18.55
CA SER A 190 19.06 -17.15 17.95
C SER A 190 18.90 -17.20 16.43
N GLY A 191 19.95 -17.63 15.72
CA GLY A 191 19.91 -17.77 14.27
C GLY A 191 21.14 -18.48 13.68
N ILE A 192 21.16 -18.54 12.36
CA ILE A 192 22.27 -19.03 11.55
C ILE A 192 22.50 -18.02 10.43
N TYR A 193 23.74 -17.57 10.28
CA TYR A 193 24.19 -16.86 9.09
C TYR A 193 24.87 -17.87 8.15
N GLU A 194 24.29 -18.07 6.97
CA GLU A 194 24.80 -18.96 5.94
C GLU A 194 25.63 -18.17 4.93
N ALA A 195 26.95 -18.31 5.04
CA ALA A 195 27.94 -17.95 4.03
C ALA A 195 28.80 -19.17 3.69
N SER A 196 30.02 -18.99 3.18
CA SER A 196 30.94 -20.09 2.89
C SER A 196 31.16 -21.02 4.09
N ILE A 197 31.19 -20.47 5.30
CA ILE A 197 31.18 -21.21 6.56
C ILE A 197 29.97 -20.72 7.36
N PRO A 198 28.97 -21.58 7.65
CA PRO A 198 27.82 -21.19 8.44
C PRO A 198 28.22 -20.81 9.87
N ILE A 199 27.66 -19.71 10.37
CA ILE A 199 27.86 -19.27 11.75
C ILE A 199 26.54 -19.32 12.49
N GLN A 200 26.45 -20.18 13.49
CA GLN A 200 25.29 -20.30 14.36
C GLN A 200 25.56 -19.61 15.69
N GLY A 201 24.55 -18.92 16.24
CA GLY A 201 24.69 -18.27 17.52
C GLY A 201 23.48 -17.45 17.92
N TRP A 202 23.66 -16.69 18.98
CA TRP A 202 22.77 -15.58 19.30
C TRP A 202 23.28 -14.34 18.56
N PHE A 203 22.37 -13.55 18.01
CA PHE A 203 22.65 -12.36 17.21
C PHE A 203 21.86 -11.20 17.81
N HIS A 204 22.46 -10.01 17.83
CA HIS A 204 21.76 -8.80 18.22
C HIS A 204 22.28 -7.64 17.41
N SER A 205 21.56 -7.26 16.37
CA SER A 205 21.87 -6.06 15.61
C SER A 205 21.34 -4.85 16.36
N LYS A 206 22.25 -3.98 16.80
CA LYS A 206 21.91 -2.63 17.26
C LYS A 206 22.30 -1.65 16.18
N TYR A 207 21.38 -0.79 15.76
CA TYR A 207 21.69 0.31 14.85
C TYR A 207 22.18 1.50 15.67
N GLU A 208 23.50 1.68 15.76
CA GLU A 208 24.13 2.84 16.38
C GLU A 208 25.15 3.43 15.41
N HIS A 209 25.12 4.74 15.18
CA HIS A 209 26.06 5.42 14.30
C HIS A 209 26.23 4.73 12.93
N GLN A 210 25.13 4.30 12.30
CA GLN A 210 25.12 3.60 11.00
C GLN A 210 25.87 2.25 10.99
N THR A 211 26.12 1.66 12.17
CA THR A 211 26.86 0.41 12.31
C THR A 211 25.99 -0.62 13.01
N ILE A 212 25.93 -1.84 12.46
CA ILE A 212 25.33 -2.99 13.15
C ILE A 212 26.43 -3.73 13.89
N PHE A 213 26.29 -3.88 15.20
CA PHE A 213 27.12 -4.80 15.97
C PHE A 213 26.49 -6.19 15.95
N LEU A 214 27.30 -7.25 15.80
CA LEU A 214 26.86 -8.65 15.93
C LEU A 214 27.67 -9.28 17.06
N TYR A 215 26.97 -9.84 18.04
CA TYR A 215 27.60 -10.45 19.21
C TYR A 215 27.39 -11.95 19.15
N PHE A 216 28.45 -12.75 19.00
CA PHE A 216 28.37 -14.20 19.08
C PHE A 216 28.59 -14.66 20.53
N PHE A 217 27.75 -15.58 21.00
CA PHE A 217 27.83 -16.16 22.35
C PHE A 217 28.12 -17.64 22.24
N ARG A 218 29.35 -18.05 22.58
CA ARG A 218 29.69 -19.48 22.71
C ARG A 218 29.32 -20.02 24.10
N GLN A 219 29.44 -19.18 25.14
CA GLN A 219 28.99 -19.36 26.53
C GLN A 219 29.01 -17.98 27.21
N GLU A 220 27.86 -17.40 27.60
CA GLU A 220 27.58 -16.17 28.40
C GLU A 220 28.51 -14.93 28.33
N THR A 221 29.53 -14.93 27.49
CA THR A 221 30.55 -13.90 27.32
C THR A 221 30.60 -13.55 25.84
N PRO A 222 30.43 -12.27 25.49
CA PRO A 222 30.47 -11.84 24.11
C PRO A 222 31.90 -12.02 23.58
N VAL A 223 32.06 -12.87 22.56
CA VAL A 223 33.31 -12.95 21.80
C VAL A 223 33.13 -12.06 20.58
N LEU A 224 33.91 -10.97 20.53
CA LEU A 224 34.04 -10.16 19.34
C LEU A 224 34.85 -10.98 18.34
N ILE A 225 34.17 -11.65 17.42
CA ILE A 225 34.84 -12.46 16.40
C ILE A 225 35.39 -11.50 15.34
N ASP A 226 36.68 -11.18 15.45
CA ASP A 226 37.47 -10.47 14.43
C ASP A 226 37.83 -11.43 13.27
N ASN A 227 36.80 -12.05 12.69
CA ASN A 227 36.95 -12.84 11.47
C ASN A 227 36.44 -11.99 10.29
N GLN A 228 37.10 -12.10 9.13
CA GLN A 228 36.72 -11.44 7.89
C GLN A 228 35.23 -11.66 7.55
N ASP A 229 34.69 -12.84 7.89
CA ASP A 229 33.27 -13.16 7.73
C ASP A 229 32.37 -12.27 8.61
N CYS A 230 32.77 -11.96 9.85
CA CYS A 230 32.00 -11.09 10.73
C CYS A 230 32.00 -9.62 10.29
N ALA A 231 33.14 -9.14 9.76
CA ALA A 231 33.23 -7.82 9.15
C ALA A 231 32.34 -7.72 7.89
N LEU A 232 32.22 -8.80 7.11
CA LEU A 232 31.33 -8.86 5.96
C LEU A 232 29.85 -8.80 6.38
N ILE A 233 29.43 -9.57 7.39
CA ILE A 233 28.05 -9.52 7.91
C ILE A 233 27.74 -8.12 8.45
N GLN A 234 28.66 -7.54 9.22
CA GLN A 234 28.52 -6.20 9.78
C GLN A 234 28.36 -5.14 8.68
N LYS A 235 29.17 -5.22 7.61
CA LYS A 235 29.06 -4.35 6.43
C LYS A 235 27.74 -4.53 5.68
N GLN A 236 27.29 -5.76 5.49
CA GLN A 236 26.02 -6.03 4.80
C GLN A 236 24.83 -5.49 5.57
N LEU A 237 24.81 -5.72 6.88
CA LEU A 237 23.77 -5.18 7.74
C LEU A 237 23.83 -3.66 7.71
N SER A 238 25.00 -3.03 7.82
CA SER A 238 25.07 -1.55 7.78
C SER A 238 24.50 -1.00 6.48
N THR A 239 24.84 -1.61 5.33
CA THR A 239 24.27 -1.20 4.02
C THR A 239 22.78 -1.50 3.85
N PHE A 240 22.20 -2.38 4.66
CA PHE A 240 20.77 -2.69 4.60
C PHE A 240 19.93 -1.71 5.43
N PHE A 241 20.48 -1.20 6.54
CA PHE A 241 19.75 -0.34 7.47
C PHE A 241 20.01 1.18 7.29
N ASP A 242 20.96 1.57 6.44
CA ASP A 242 21.11 2.93 5.90
C ASP A 242 20.02 3.29 4.87
#